data_AF-A5CV28-F1
#
_entry.id   AF-A5CV28-F1
#
_cell.length_a   1.000
_cell.length_b   1.000
_cell.length_c   1.000
_cell.angle_alpha   90.00
_cell.angle_beta   90.00
_cell.angle_gamma   90.00
#
_symmetry.space_group_name_H-M   'P 1'
#
loop_
_entity.id
_entity.type
_entity.pdbx_description
1 polymer ?
#
loop_
_entity_poly.entity_id
_entity_poly.type
_entity_poly.pdbx_seq_one_letter_code
_entity_poly.pdbx_strand_id
1 'polypeptide(L)'
;MTSPGLSQTMKAATAAKKLGVHLPATPVEFQESTPSRAELAEMHENPPEWLATLLRDGPHPRQVIAGKLGVSIAGLARGGVDEALTTAQIKELLQAPPQWLVQERATQAEVREEQIRVKNRDAGRAAMAAERERQDGAGGARR
;
A
#
# COMPACT_ATOMS: atom_id res chain seq x y z
N MET A 1 -30.06 9.29 18.79
CA MET A 1 -28.99 10.29 19.00
C MET A 1 -27.67 9.59 18.78
N THR A 2 -27.08 9.73 17.60
CA THR A 2 -25.81 9.08 17.25
C THR A 2 -24.70 9.79 18.02
N SER A 3 -24.05 9.09 18.96
CA SER A 3 -22.89 9.61 19.68
C SER A 3 -21.84 10.09 18.67
N PRO A 4 -21.32 11.33 18.78
CA PRO A 4 -20.19 11.76 17.98
C PRO A 4 -19.00 10.87 18.37
N GLY A 5 -18.69 9.90 17.49
CA GLY A 5 -17.69 8.89 17.76
C GLY A 5 -16.38 9.57 18.13
N LEU A 6 -15.83 9.16 19.28
CA LEU A 6 -14.47 9.48 19.71
C LEU A 6 -13.57 9.52 18.49
N SER A 7 -12.97 10.67 18.21
CA SER A 7 -11.92 10.82 17.21
C SER A 7 -10.90 9.72 17.45
N GLN A 8 -10.92 8.68 16.62
CA GLN A 8 -10.09 7.50 16.83
C GLN A 8 -8.64 7.94 16.64
N THR A 9 -7.96 8.21 17.77
CA THR A 9 -6.54 8.52 17.80
C THR A 9 -5.74 7.26 17.57
N MET A 10 -4.57 7.39 16.97
CA MET A 10 -3.67 6.27 16.77
C MET A 10 -2.23 6.64 17.10
N LYS A 11 -1.44 5.63 17.45
CA LYS A 11 -0.01 5.79 17.76
C LYS A 11 0.72 6.33 16.52
N ALA A 12 1.74 7.16 16.74
CA ALA A 12 2.61 7.70 15.68
C ALA A 12 3.13 6.61 14.73
N ALA A 13 3.47 5.42 15.23
CA ALA A 13 3.89 4.29 14.39
C ALA A 13 2.81 3.85 13.37
N THR A 14 1.53 3.87 13.76
CA THR A 14 0.42 3.56 12.86
C THR A 14 0.16 4.70 11.88
N ALA A 15 0.29 5.94 12.36
CA ALA A 15 0.18 7.14 11.55
C ALA A 15 1.25 7.20 10.47
N ALA A 16 2.53 7.01 10.82
CA ALA A 16 3.66 6.92 9.88
C ALA A 16 3.43 5.84 8.82
N LYS A 17 2.96 4.65 9.23
CA LYS A 17 2.65 3.56 8.29
C LYS A 17 1.55 3.94 7.30
N LYS A 18 0.54 4.70 7.73
CA LYS A 18 -0.54 5.18 6.86
C LYS A 18 -0.07 6.30 5.93
N LEU A 19 0.80 7.18 6.42
CA LEU A 19 1.43 8.24 5.62
C LEU A 19 2.50 7.70 4.67
N GLY A 20 3.00 6.47 4.88
CA GLY A 20 4.04 5.89 4.03
C GLY A 20 5.44 6.41 4.32
N VAL A 21 5.69 6.89 5.55
CA VAL A 21 7.01 7.41 5.97
C VAL A 21 7.70 6.50 6.99
N HIS A 22 9.02 6.59 7.06
CA HIS A 22 9.82 5.89 8.05
C HIS A 22 9.82 6.66 9.38
N LEU A 23 9.15 6.12 10.40
CA LEU A 23 8.94 6.79 11.69
C LEU A 23 10.24 7.35 12.33
N PRO A 24 11.37 6.62 12.38
CA PRO A 24 12.61 7.16 12.94
C PRO A 24 13.15 8.42 12.24
N ALA A 25 12.74 8.70 11.01
CA ALA A 25 13.14 9.88 10.26
C ALA A 25 12.14 11.05 10.38
N THR A 26 11.03 10.87 11.10
CA THR A 26 10.04 11.92 11.34
C THR A 26 10.45 12.82 12.52
N PRO A 27 9.97 14.08 12.60
CA PRO A 27 10.24 14.97 13.74
C PRO A 27 9.79 14.37 15.07
N VAL A 28 10.49 14.70 16.17
CA VAL A 28 10.20 14.16 17.51
C VAL A 28 8.77 14.48 17.94
N GLU A 29 8.28 15.67 17.59
CA GLU A 29 6.92 16.12 17.88
C GLU A 29 5.88 15.18 17.27
N PHE A 30 6.15 14.66 16.06
CA PHE A 30 5.28 13.67 15.43
C PHE A 30 5.43 12.30 16.09
N GLN A 31 6.65 11.88 16.45
CA GLN A 31 6.90 10.59 17.09
C GLN A 31 6.20 10.45 18.45
N GLU A 32 6.09 11.55 19.19
CA GLU A 32 5.42 11.61 20.50
C GLU A 32 3.91 11.90 20.38
N SER A 33 3.43 12.29 19.21
CA SER A 33 2.02 12.62 18.97
C SER A 33 1.10 11.39 18.87
N THR A 34 -0.20 11.62 19.06
CA THR A 34 -1.27 10.62 18.86
C THR A 34 -2.35 11.17 17.90
N PRO A 35 -2.02 11.32 16.60
CA PRO A 35 -2.91 11.96 15.67
C PRO A 35 -4.21 11.16 15.51
N SER A 36 -5.30 11.91 15.43
CA SER A 36 -6.62 11.44 15.04
C SER A 36 -6.64 11.09 13.54
N ARG A 37 -7.67 10.35 13.15
CA ARG A 37 -7.94 10.08 11.73
C ARG A 37 -8.12 11.36 10.90
N ALA A 38 -8.71 12.41 11.49
CA ALA A 38 -8.95 13.68 10.81
C ALA A 38 -7.63 14.42 10.56
N GLU A 39 -6.77 14.54 11.57
CA GLU A 39 -5.43 15.15 11.42
C GLU A 39 -4.58 14.39 10.40
N LEU A 40 -4.64 13.06 10.39
CA LEU A 40 -3.95 12.26 9.37
C LEU A 40 -4.45 12.53 7.95
N ALA A 41 -5.75 12.74 7.78
CA ALA A 41 -6.32 13.08 6.48
C ALA A 41 -5.87 14.49 6.05
N GLU A 42 -5.87 15.44 6.98
CA GLU A 42 -5.37 16.80 6.73
C GLU A 42 -3.89 16.81 6.35
N MET A 43 -3.04 16.05 7.06
CA MET A 43 -1.61 15.91 6.71
C MET A 43 -1.42 15.22 5.35
N HIS A 44 -2.36 14.40 4.90
CA HIS A 44 -2.30 13.78 3.58
C HIS A 44 -2.73 14.76 2.48
N GLU A 45 -3.74 15.58 2.73
CA GLU A 45 -4.24 16.60 1.80
C GLU A 45 -3.31 17.82 1.70
N ASN A 46 -2.79 18.27 2.84
CA ASN A 46 -1.90 19.42 3.00
C ASN A 46 -0.63 18.98 3.72
N PRO A 47 0.27 18.25 3.02
CA PRO A 47 1.46 17.71 3.65
C PRO A 47 2.40 18.83 4.12
N PRO A 48 2.79 18.85 5.41
CA PRO A 48 3.83 19.78 5.88
C PRO A 48 5.16 19.50 5.17
N GLU A 49 6.04 20.49 5.14
CA GLU A 49 7.29 20.42 4.37
C GLU A 49 8.16 19.21 4.71
N TRP A 50 8.29 18.88 6.00
CA TRP A 50 9.03 17.70 6.44
C TRP A 50 8.43 16.40 5.90
N LEU A 51 7.10 16.31 5.84
CA LEU A 51 6.39 15.12 5.34
C LEU A 51 6.57 15.01 3.82
N ALA A 52 6.39 16.12 3.10
CA ALA A 52 6.61 16.17 1.66
C ALA A 52 8.05 15.79 1.28
N THR A 53 9.04 16.23 2.06
CA THR A 53 10.46 15.89 1.87
C THR A 53 10.72 14.40 2.11
N LEU A 54 10.17 13.83 3.20
CA LEU A 54 10.33 12.40 3.48
C LEU A 54 9.68 11.52 2.41
N LEU A 55 8.51 11.90 1.91
CA LEU A 55 7.84 11.17 0.83
C LEU A 55 8.59 11.23 -0.50
N ARG A 56 9.29 12.33 -0.77
CA ARG A 56 10.07 12.52 -1.99
C ARG A 56 11.40 11.80 -1.94
N ASP A 57 12.18 12.03 -0.89
CA ASP A 57 13.61 11.70 -0.86
C ASP A 57 14.03 10.88 0.36
N GLY A 58 13.22 10.93 1.42
CA GLY A 58 13.55 10.35 2.71
C GLY A 58 13.76 8.84 2.68
N PRO A 59 14.31 8.28 3.77
CA PRO A 59 14.34 6.84 3.95
C PRO A 59 12.91 6.31 3.90
N HIS A 60 12.65 5.46 2.90
CA HIS A 60 11.33 4.90 2.65
C HIS A 60 11.09 3.68 3.55
N PRO A 61 9.86 3.47 4.04
CA PRO A 61 9.55 2.21 4.70
C PRO A 61 9.57 1.05 3.69
N ARG A 62 9.81 -0.17 4.19
CA ARG A 62 9.92 -1.40 3.36
C ARG A 62 8.81 -1.57 2.33
N GLN A 63 7.59 -1.17 2.67
CA GLN A 63 6.43 -1.21 1.78
C GLN A 63 6.61 -0.33 0.53
N VAL A 64 7.10 0.89 0.73
CA VAL A 64 7.34 1.87 -0.32
C VAL A 64 8.56 1.47 -1.15
N ILE A 65 9.61 0.94 -0.51
CA ILE A 65 10.79 0.40 -1.21
C ILE A 65 10.37 -0.73 -2.16
N ALA A 66 9.64 -1.73 -1.66
CA ALA A 66 9.19 -2.87 -2.47
C ALA A 66 8.32 -2.40 -3.65
N GLY A 67 7.41 -1.45 -3.41
CA GLY A 67 6.61 -0.81 -4.45
C GLY A 67 7.45 -0.12 -5.52
N LYS A 68 8.43 0.71 -5.12
CA LYS A 68 9.33 1.43 -6.04
C LYS A 68 10.24 0.49 -6.84
N LEU A 69 10.73 -0.59 -6.23
CA LEU A 69 11.56 -1.59 -6.90
C LEU A 69 10.75 -2.58 -7.77
N GLY A 70 9.43 -2.62 -7.61
CA GLY A 70 8.54 -3.49 -8.37
C GLY A 70 8.51 -4.94 -7.89
N VAL A 71 8.93 -5.21 -6.65
CA VAL A 71 9.05 -6.55 -6.04
C VAL A 71 8.06 -6.74 -4.90
N SER A 72 7.93 -7.96 -4.37
CA SER A 72 7.22 -8.20 -3.10
C SER A 72 8.10 -7.82 -1.90
N ILE A 73 7.48 -7.59 -0.74
CA ILE A 73 8.21 -7.38 0.53
C ILE A 73 9.07 -8.62 0.88
N ALA A 74 8.55 -9.82 0.60
CA ALA A 74 9.28 -11.06 0.80
C ALA A 74 10.49 -11.17 -0.15
N GLY A 75 10.32 -10.75 -1.41
CA GLY A 75 11.41 -10.67 -2.38
C GLY A 75 12.48 -9.66 -1.96
N LEU A 76 12.06 -8.51 -1.42
CA LEU A 76 12.97 -7.52 -0.85
C LEU A 76 13.80 -8.11 0.30
N ALA A 77 13.16 -8.87 1.20
CA ALA A 77 13.85 -9.55 2.30
C ALA A 77 14.83 -10.63 1.80
N ARG A 78 14.46 -11.41 0.78
CA ARG A 78 15.37 -12.38 0.14
C ARG A 78 16.57 -11.72 -0.54
N GLY A 79 16.39 -10.49 -1.04
CA GLY A 79 17.47 -9.65 -1.56
C GLY A 79 18.39 -9.06 -0.48
N GLY A 80 18.14 -9.33 0.81
CA GLY A 80 18.96 -8.84 1.93
C GLY A 80 18.74 -7.36 2.26
N VAL A 81 17.66 -6.74 1.74
CA VAL A 81 17.35 -5.33 2.02
C VAL A 81 16.40 -5.26 3.21
N ASP A 82 16.99 -5.05 4.40
CA ASP A 82 16.23 -4.91 5.65
C ASP A 82 16.09 -3.47 6.15
N GLU A 83 17.00 -2.59 5.70
CA GLU A 83 17.05 -1.19 6.09
C GLU A 83 16.17 -0.29 5.22
N ALA A 84 15.90 0.91 5.73
CA ALA A 84 15.18 1.93 4.98
C ALA A 84 16.11 2.53 3.89
N LEU A 85 15.63 2.58 2.65
CA LEU A 85 16.38 3.13 1.52
C LEU A 85 15.81 4.49 1.11
N THR A 86 16.70 5.42 0.80
CA THR A 86 16.35 6.71 0.21
C THR A 86 15.98 6.56 -1.27
N THR A 87 15.37 7.60 -1.85
CA THR A 87 15.11 7.62 -3.29
C THR A 87 16.39 7.51 -4.12
N ALA A 88 17.51 8.04 -3.64
CA ALA A 88 18.80 7.96 -4.33
C ALA A 88 19.32 6.52 -4.39
N GLN A 89 19.33 5.81 -3.27
CA GLN A 89 19.75 4.39 -3.20
C GLN A 89 18.84 3.48 -4.04
N ILE A 90 17.53 3.74 -4.03
CA ILE A 90 16.58 3.01 -4.89
C ILE A 90 16.90 3.24 -6.37
N LYS A 91 17.20 4.48 -6.77
CA LYS A 91 17.60 4.80 -8.14
C LYS A 91 18.89 4.07 -8.53
N GLU A 92 19.88 4.02 -7.65
CA GLU A 92 21.13 3.30 -7.88
C GLU A 92 20.89 1.80 -8.12
N LEU A 93 20.07 1.15 -7.29
CA LEU A 93 19.66 -0.24 -7.49
C LEU A 93 18.92 -0.45 -8.83
N LEU A 94 18.15 0.52 -9.28
CA LEU A 94 17.44 0.43 -10.56
C LEU A 94 18.35 0.65 -11.77
N GLN A 95 19.41 1.45 -11.63
CA GLN A 95 20.39 1.70 -12.69
C GLN A 95 21.35 0.52 -12.87
N ALA A 96 21.74 -0.13 -11.78
CA ALA A 96 22.58 -1.31 -11.78
C ALA A 96 21.86 -2.47 -11.07
N PRO A 97 20.80 -3.05 -11.69
CA PRO A 97 19.98 -4.04 -11.03
C PRO A 97 20.77 -5.31 -10.73
N PRO A 98 20.96 -5.66 -9.44
CA PRO A 98 21.60 -6.92 -9.08
C PRO A 98 20.73 -8.11 -9.50
N GLN A 99 21.35 -9.28 -9.61
CA GLN A 99 20.67 -10.49 -10.10
C GLN A 99 19.40 -10.84 -9.30
N TRP A 100 19.41 -10.64 -7.98
CA TRP A 100 18.23 -10.90 -7.14
C TRP A 100 17.06 -9.98 -7.52
N LEU A 101 17.33 -8.71 -7.83
CA LEU A 101 16.30 -7.73 -8.15
C LEU A 101 15.65 -8.06 -9.50
N VAL A 102 16.44 -8.49 -10.48
CA VAL A 102 15.92 -8.94 -11.77
C VAL A 102 14.99 -10.14 -11.60
N GLN A 103 15.44 -11.16 -10.86
CA GLN A 103 14.65 -12.36 -10.61
C GLN A 103 13.35 -12.06 -9.85
N GLU A 104 13.43 -11.27 -8.77
CA GLU A 104 12.25 -10.94 -7.97
C GLU A 104 11.23 -10.08 -8.74
N ARG A 105 11.69 -9.21 -9.65
CA ARG A 105 10.79 -8.45 -10.54
C ARG A 105 10.08 -9.36 -11.54
N ALA A 106 10.77 -10.35 -12.10
CA ALA A 106 10.16 -11.34 -13.00
C ALA A 106 9.09 -12.16 -12.27
N THR A 107 9.44 -12.73 -11.10
CA THR A 107 8.49 -13.45 -10.23
C THR A 107 7.29 -12.58 -9.87
N GLN A 108 7.51 -11.31 -9.49
CA GLN A 108 6.41 -10.41 -9.13
C GLN A 108 5.52 -10.07 -10.33
N ALA A 109 6.07 -10.00 -11.56
CA ALA A 109 5.28 -9.80 -12.77
C ALA A 109 4.37 -11.02 -13.05
N GLU A 110 4.92 -12.23 -13.02
CA GLU A 110 4.16 -13.48 -13.20
C GLU A 110 3.03 -13.62 -12.17
N VAL A 111 3.32 -13.35 -10.90
CA VAL A 111 2.30 -13.38 -9.84
C VAL A 111 1.20 -12.34 -10.10
N ARG A 112 1.54 -11.14 -10.58
CA ARG A 112 0.53 -10.11 -10.90
C ARG A 112 -0.37 -10.56 -12.06
N GLU A 113 0.20 -11.14 -13.11
CA GLU A 113 -0.57 -11.68 -14.23
C GLU A 113 -1.52 -12.79 -13.80
N GLU A 114 -1.04 -13.70 -12.94
CA GLU A 114 -1.87 -14.75 -12.35
C GLU A 114 -3.04 -14.19 -11.55
N GLN A 115 -2.78 -13.21 -10.69
CA GLN A 115 -3.81 -12.57 -9.86
C GLN A 115 -4.86 -11.87 -10.72
N ILE A 116 -4.46 -11.21 -11.82
CA ILE A 116 -5.39 -10.60 -12.78
C ILE A 116 -6.26 -11.67 -13.44
N ARG A 117 -5.66 -12.78 -13.88
CA ARG A 117 -6.39 -13.90 -14.50
C ARG A 117 -7.43 -14.50 -13.55
N VAL A 118 -7.03 -14.79 -12.32
CA VAL A 118 -7.91 -15.34 -11.28
C VAL A 118 -9.05 -14.36 -10.98
N LYS A 119 -8.75 -13.07 -10.80
CA LYS A 119 -9.76 -12.04 -10.55
C LYS A 119 -10.77 -11.94 -11.69
N ASN A 120 -10.32 -11.95 -12.94
CA ASN A 120 -11.21 -11.89 -14.11
C ASN A 120 -12.09 -13.13 -14.21
N ARG A 121 -11.53 -14.32 -13.95
CA ARG A 121 -12.28 -15.57 -13.91
C ARG A 121 -13.37 -15.54 -12.84
N ASP A 122 -13.03 -15.10 -11.64
CA ASP A 122 -13.95 -15.08 -10.51
C ASP A 122 -15.05 -14.00 -10.70
N ALA A 123 -14.70 -12.83 -11.26
CA ALA A 123 -15.66 -11.82 -11.67
C ALA A 123 -16.63 -12.33 -12.76
N GLY A 124 -16.14 -13.08 -13.75
CA GLY A 124 -16.98 -13.70 -14.77
C GLY A 124 -17.96 -14.72 -14.18
N ARG A 125 -17.50 -15.56 -13.24
CA ARG A 125 -18.38 -16.50 -12.52
C ARG A 125 -19.43 -15.79 -11.69
N ALA A 126 -19.05 -14.74 -10.96
CA ALA A 126 -19.97 -13.94 -10.17
C ALA A 126 -21.03 -13.24 -11.04
N ALA A 127 -20.65 -12.70 -12.20
CA ALA A 127 -21.57 -12.09 -13.16
C ALA A 127 -22.58 -13.12 -13.71
N MET A 128 -22.10 -14.30 -14.10
CA MET A 128 -22.96 -15.39 -14.58
C MET A 128 -23.94 -15.88 -13.50
N ALA A 129 -23.50 -15.97 -12.25
CA ALA A 129 -24.37 -16.36 -11.13
C ALA A 129 -25.44 -15.30 -10.85
N ALA A 130 -25.06 -14.02 -10.81
CA ALA A 130 -25.99 -12.90 -10.61
C ALA A 130 -27.02 -12.81 -11.75
N GLU A 131 -26.63 -13.09 -12.99
CA GLU A 131 -27.54 -13.10 -14.14
C GLU A 131 -28.55 -14.25 -14.03
N ARG A 132 -28.12 -15.45 -13.65
CA ARG A 132 -29.03 -16.59 -13.41
C ARG A 132 -30.04 -16.27 -12.31
N GLU A 133 -29.59 -15.70 -11.20
CA GLU A 133 -30.47 -15.29 -10.09
C GLU A 133 -31.50 -14.24 -10.52
N ARG A 134 -31.12 -13.28 -11.36
CA ARG A 134 -32.06 -12.30 -11.94
C ARG A 134 -33.12 -12.97 -12.83
N GLN A 135 -32.72 -13.92 -13.66
CA GLN A 135 -33.64 -14.64 -14.57
C GLN A 135 -34.62 -15.49 -13.77
N ASP A 136 -34.15 -16.19 -12.74
CA ASP A 136 -34.98 -17.04 -11.87
C ASP A 136 -35.97 -16.18 -11.03
N GLY A 137 -35.53 -15.01 -10.54
CA GLY A 137 -36.39 -14.07 -9.81
C GLY A 137 -37.45 -13.38 -10.69
N ALA A 138 -37.15 -13.11 -11.96
CA ALA A 138 -38.10 -12.52 -12.92
C ALA A 138 -39.15 -13.53 -13.42
N GLY A 139 -38.83 -14.84 -13.42
CA GLY A 139 -39.74 -15.92 -13.81
C GLY A 139 -40.81 -16.25 -12.76
N GLY A 140 -40.57 -15.93 -11.48
CA GLY A 140 -41.50 -16.21 -10.38
C GLY A 140 -42.71 -15.27 -10.26
N ALA A 141 -42.69 -14.11 -10.91
CA ALA A 141 -43.76 -13.09 -10.79
C ALA A 141 -44.90 -13.25 -11.82
N ARG A 142 -44.91 -14.31 -12.64
CA ARG A 142 -45.95 -14.58 -13.65
C ARG A 142 -46.66 -15.93 -13.44
N ARG A 143 -47.11 -16.20 -12.21
CA ARG A 143 -48.08 -17.28 -11.92
C ARG A 143 -49.13 -16.82 -10.95
#